data_AF-A0A062FYS7-F1
#
_entry.id   AF-A0A062FYS7-F1
#
_cell.length_a   1.000
_cell.length_b   1.000
_cell.length_c   1.000
_cell.angle_alpha   90.00
_cell.angle_beta   90.00
_cell.angle_gamma   90.00
#
_symmetry.space_group_name_H-M   'P 1'
#
loop_
_entity.id
_entity.type
_entity.pdbx_description
1 polymer ?
#
loop_
_entity_poly.entity_id
_entity_poly.type
_entity_poly.pdbx_seq_one_letter_code
_entity_poly.pdbx_strand_id
1 'polypeptide(L)' 'MATHTLKDKVVLITGGAKNLGGLISCKFAEQGAKLAIHYSKNTN' A
#
# COMPACT_ATOMS: atom_id res chain seq x y z
N MET A 1 6.15 22.07 13.39
CA MET A 1 5.41 21.32 12.35
C MET A 1 5.27 19.88 12.83
N ALA A 2 4.10 19.25 12.67
CA ALA A 2 3.89 17.88 13.11
C ALA A 2 4.52 16.89 12.10
N THR A 3 5.31 15.93 12.59
CA THR A 3 5.88 14.87 11.76
C THR A 3 4.83 13.77 11.57
N HIS A 4 4.29 13.66 10.36
CA HIS A 4 3.40 12.56 10.01
C HIS A 4 4.24 11.37 9.51
N THR A 5 4.26 10.30 10.30
CA THR A 5 4.94 9.05 9.94
C THR A 5 3.92 7.93 9.71
N LEU A 6 4.25 7.05 8.77
CA LEU A 6 3.47 5.84 8.47
C LEU A 6 4.00 4.60 9.22
N LYS A 7 5.08 4.75 9.99
CA LYS A 7 5.64 3.66 10.78
C LYS A 7 4.59 3.06 11.71
N ASP A 8 4.43 1.74 11.65
CA ASP A 8 3.47 0.95 12.42
C ASP A 8 1.99 1.28 12.17
N LYS A 9 1.69 2.13 11.19
CA LYS A 9 0.31 2.43 10.77
C LYS A 9 -0.17 1.39 9.77
N VAL A 10 -1.47 1.11 9.81
CA VAL A 10 -2.11 0.19 8.86
C VAL A 10 -2.62 0.98 7.66
N VAL A 11 -2.31 0.51 6.45
CA VAL A 11 -2.73 1.12 5.19
C VAL A 11 -3.41 0.07 4.31
N LEU A 12 -4.66 0.34 3.90
CA LEU A 12 -5.42 -0.49 2.96
C LEU A 12 -5.23 0.03 1.53
N ILE A 13 -4.78 -0.84 0.63
CA ILE A 13 -4.54 -0.51 -0.78
C ILE A 13 -5.38 -1.44 -1.66
N THR A 14 -6.39 -0.88 -2.32
CA THR A 14 -7.22 -1.60 -3.31
C THR A 14 -6.61 -1.49 -4.71
N GLY A 15 -6.47 -2.59 -5.43
CA GLY A 15 -5.75 -2.65 -6.70
C GLY A 15 -4.23 -2.62 -6.57
N GLY A 16 -3.68 -2.87 -5.38
CA GLY A 16 -2.25 -2.66 -5.06
C GLY A 16 -1.27 -3.71 -5.60
N ALA A 17 -1.71 -4.68 -6.41
CA ALA A 17 -0.84 -5.79 -6.82
C ALA A 17 -0.06 -5.58 -8.12
N LYS A 18 -0.37 -4.57 -8.95
CA LYS A 18 0.24 -4.38 -10.28
C LYS A 18 0.48 -2.91 -10.63
N ASN A 19 1.40 -2.67 -11.58
CA ASN A 19 1.73 -1.34 -12.12
C ASN A 19 1.93 -0.30 -11.00
N LEU A 20 1.21 0.82 -11.07
CA LEU A 20 1.22 1.89 -10.08
C LEU A 20 0.80 1.41 -8.69
N GLY A 21 -0.20 0.53 -8.58
CA GLY A 21 -0.65 0.00 -7.29
C GLY A 21 0.43 -0.78 -6.56
N GLY A 22 1.24 -1.54 -7.32
CA GLY A 22 2.41 -2.25 -6.79
C GLY A 22 3.49 -1.30 -6.30
N LEU A 23 3.83 -0.27 -7.10
CA LEU A 23 4.82 0.74 -6.72
C LEU A 23 4.41 1.53 -5.48
N ILE A 24 3.14 1.91 -5.39
CA ILE A 24 2.56 2.57 -4.21
C ILE A 24 2.69 1.65 -3.00
N SER A 25 2.26 0.39 -3.12
CA SER A 25 2.38 -0.58 -2.02
C SER A 25 3.82 -0.70 -1.53
N CYS A 26 4.80 -0.81 -2.43
CA CYS A 26 6.22 -0.85 -2.06
C CYS A 26 6.67 0.42 -1.33
N LYS A 27 6.30 1.60 -1.81
CA LYS A 27 6.71 2.88 -1.19
C LYS A 27 6.13 3.09 0.20
N PHE A 28 4.92 2.60 0.45
CA PHE A 28 4.32 2.64 1.77
C PHE A 28 4.97 1.61 2.72
N ALA A 29 5.36 0.43 2.22
CA ALA A 29 6.14 -0.55 2.99
C ALA A 29 7.51 0.01 3.41
N GLU A 30 8.21 0.69 2.50
CA GLU A 30 9.50 1.35 2.78
C GLU A 30 9.41 2.38 3.92
N GLN A 31 8.25 3.00 4.12
CA GLN A 31 8.00 3.95 5.21
C GLN A 31 7.62 3.27 6.55
N GLY A 32 7.66 1.93 6.60
CA GLY A 32 7.36 1.14 7.80
C GLY A 32 5.86 0.93 8.04
N ALA A 33 5.02 1.12 7.03
CA ALA A 33 3.59 0.85 7.12
C ALA A 33 3.29 -0.65 7.07
N LYS A 34 2.23 -1.06 7.77
CA LYS A 34 1.63 -2.39 7.70
C LYS A 34 0.55 -2.36 6.61
N LEU A 35 0.68 -3.21 5.60
CA LEU A 35 -0.15 -3.12 4.40
C LEU A 35 -1.21 -4.23 4.35
N ALA A 36 -2.45 -3.84 4.08
CA ALA A 36 -3.50 -4.73 3.59
C ALA A 36 -3.72 -4.45 2.11
N ILE A 37 -3.42 -5.41 1.24
CA ILE A 37 -3.51 -5.21 -0.22
C ILE A 37 -4.68 -6.05 -0.75
N HIS A 38 -5.68 -5.39 -1.31
CA HIS A 38 -6.76 -6.04 -2.05
C HIS A 38 -6.46 -5.98 -3.54
N TYR A 39 -6.55 -7.12 -4.23
CA TYR A 39 -6.41 -7.21 -5.67
C TYR A 39 -7.55 -8.04 -6.24
N SER A 40 -8.25 -7.49 -7.22
CA SER A 40 -9.24 -8.21 -8.01
C SER A 40 -8.62 -8.57 -9.36
N LYS A 41 -8.68 -9.86 -9.71
CA LYS A 41 -8.36 -10.34 -11.05
C LYS A 41 -9.66 -10.67 -11.75
N ASN A 42 -10.05 -9.84 -12.71
CA ASN A 42 -11.14 -10.18 -13.61
C ASN A 42 -10.62 -11.21 -14.63
N THR A 43 -11.17 -12.42 -14.60
CA THR A 43 -10.99 -13.46 -15.62
C THR A 43 -12.34 -13.71 -16.26
N ASN A 44 -12.59 -13.02 -17.38
CA ASN A 44 -13.65 -13.32 -18.34
C ASN A 44 -12.98 -13.73 -19.65
#